data_AF-A0A925UX67-F1
#
_entry.id   AF-A0A925UX67-F1
#
_cell.length_a   1.000
_cell.length_b   1.000
_cell.length_c   1.000
_cell.angle_alpha   90.00
_cell.angle_beta   90.00
_cell.angle_gamma   90.00
#
_symmetry.space_group_name_H-M   'P 1'
#
loop_
_entity.id
_entity.type
_entity.pdbx_description
1 polymer ?
#
loop_
_entity_poly.entity_id
_entity_poly.type
_entity_poly.pdbx_seq_one_letter_code
_entity_poly.pdbx_strand_id
1 'polypeptide(L)'
;MSSFNGLGMNLGNLSRLSNAKTRSISPENTSGEKGKGGMDVDGVAAKCARDLGPGWKISPLVRIEPGQEHVVADIEGPGAIQQIWLTPTGNWRYTILRIYWDDQEHPSVECPIGDFFCSGWGKYAQLSSLPVCVNPGSAFNCYWEMPFRKRCRITVTNIADELMV
;
A
#
# COMPACT_ATOMS: atom_id res chain seq x y z
N MET A 1 26.76 20.01 8.78
CA MET A 1 25.28 19.98 8.81
C MET A 1 24.83 18.66 8.22
N SER A 2 23.91 17.94 8.85
CA SER A 2 23.35 16.72 8.23
C SER A 2 22.59 17.11 6.96
N SER A 3 22.80 16.37 5.87
CA SER A 3 21.99 16.50 4.67
C SER A 3 20.54 16.15 4.98
N PHE A 4 19.59 16.76 4.27
CA PHE A 4 18.19 16.39 4.41
C PHE A 4 17.96 14.94 3.97
N ASN A 5 17.29 14.14 4.81
CA ASN A 5 17.06 12.72 4.56
C ASN A 5 15.79 12.43 3.74
N GLY A 6 14.99 13.45 3.42
CA GLY A 6 13.75 13.29 2.66
C GLY A 6 12.50 13.00 3.51
N LEU A 7 12.61 13.02 4.84
CA LEU A 7 11.52 12.81 5.80
C LEU A 7 11.11 14.11 6.48
N GLY A 8 9.92 14.15 7.09
CA GLY A 8 9.37 15.35 7.73
C GLY A 8 9.06 16.47 6.73
N MET A 9 8.65 16.10 5.51
CA MET A 9 8.30 17.03 4.43
C MET A 9 7.15 17.95 4.83
N ASN A 10 7.29 19.24 4.57
CA ASN A 10 6.28 20.27 4.75
C ASN A 10 6.56 21.46 3.81
N LEU A 11 5.65 22.44 3.76
CA LEU A 11 5.78 23.58 2.84
C LEU A 11 7.06 24.39 3.05
N GLY A 12 7.58 24.44 4.28
CA GLY A 12 8.82 25.17 4.60
C GLY A 12 10.11 24.48 4.12
N ASN A 13 10.05 23.20 3.74
CA ASN A 13 11.23 22.44 3.31
C ASN A 13 11.08 21.72 1.96
N LEU A 14 10.00 22.00 1.21
CA LEU A 14 9.70 21.37 -0.08
C LEU A 14 10.83 21.50 -1.12
N SER A 15 11.58 22.61 -1.08
CA SER A 15 12.69 22.89 -2.01
C SER A 15 13.99 22.15 -1.66
N ARG A 16 14.06 21.43 -0.54
CA ARG A 16 15.28 20.76 -0.11
C ARG A 16 15.50 19.47 -0.91
N LEU A 17 16.72 19.33 -1.42
CA LEU A 17 17.16 18.09 -2.06
C LEU A 17 17.51 17.05 -0.99
N SER A 18 17.13 15.79 -1.24
CA SER A 18 17.54 14.64 -0.45
C SER A 18 18.18 13.59 -1.35
N ASN A 19 19.01 12.73 -0.75
CA ASN A 19 19.56 11.56 -1.43
C ASN A 19 18.67 10.31 -1.28
N ALA A 20 17.43 10.48 -0.82
CA ALA A 20 16.47 9.39 -0.65
C ALA A 20 16.13 8.76 -1.99
N LYS A 21 15.88 7.44 -1.98
CA LYS A 21 15.48 6.69 -3.17
C LYS A 21 14.01 6.29 -3.04
N THR A 22 13.14 6.92 -3.82
CA THR A 22 11.70 6.58 -3.82
C THR A 22 11.46 5.25 -4.51
N ARG A 23 10.53 4.47 -3.97
CA ARG A 23 10.04 3.20 -4.51
C ARG A 23 8.52 3.18 -4.39
N SER A 24 7.85 2.39 -5.22
CA SER A 24 6.40 2.20 -5.15
C SER A 24 6.11 0.73 -5.38
N ILE A 25 5.53 0.08 -4.37
CA ILE A 25 5.05 -1.30 -4.44
C ILE A 25 3.60 -1.27 -4.85
N SER A 26 3.24 -2.13 -5.80
CA SER A 26 1.88 -2.30 -6.29
C SER A 26 1.68 -3.74 -6.75
N PRO A 27 0.44 -4.15 -7.08
CA PRO A 27 0.20 -5.48 -7.65
C PRO A 27 1.01 -5.79 -8.92
N GLU A 28 1.48 -4.77 -9.64
CA GLU A 28 2.30 -4.92 -10.86
C GLU A 28 3.80 -4.78 -10.62
N ASN A 29 4.19 -4.43 -9.39
CA ASN A 29 5.56 -4.28 -8.98
C ASN A 29 5.69 -4.61 -7.50
N THR A 30 5.58 -5.88 -7.16
CA THR A 30 5.59 -6.37 -5.78
C THR A 30 6.91 -6.10 -5.06
N SER A 31 8.01 -6.00 -5.80
CA SER A 31 9.34 -5.64 -5.26
C SER A 31 9.55 -4.12 -5.11
N GLY A 32 8.78 -3.31 -5.84
CA GLY A 32 8.97 -1.87 -5.93
C GLY A 32 10.23 -1.43 -6.70
N GLU A 33 10.96 -2.35 -7.34
CA GLU A 33 12.19 -2.06 -8.07
C GLU A 33 11.99 -1.09 -9.23
N LYS A 34 13.05 -0.35 -9.57
CA LYS A 34 13.03 0.62 -10.66
C LYS A 34 12.79 -0.09 -12.00
N GLY A 35 11.76 0.35 -12.72
CA GLY A 35 11.45 -0.17 -14.07
C GLY A 35 10.81 -1.55 -14.08
N LYS A 36 10.28 -2.03 -12.94
CA LYS A 36 9.62 -3.33 -12.84
C LYS A 36 8.09 -3.27 -12.86
N GLY A 37 7.49 -2.08 -12.92
CA GLY A 37 6.03 -1.95 -13.11
C GLY A 37 5.60 -2.20 -14.55
N GLY A 38 4.43 -2.80 -14.73
CA GLY A 38 3.83 -3.06 -16.06
C GLY A 38 4.58 -4.12 -16.88
N MET A 39 5.37 -4.98 -16.23
CA MET A 39 6.17 -6.00 -16.90
C MET A 39 5.39 -7.30 -17.15
N ASP A 40 4.18 -7.40 -16.62
CA ASP A 40 3.29 -8.55 -16.76
C ASP A 40 2.80 -8.69 -18.21
N VAL A 41 2.58 -9.93 -18.66
CA VAL A 41 2.06 -10.28 -20.00
C VAL A 41 0.80 -11.15 -19.95
N ASP A 42 0.47 -11.74 -18.80
CA ASP A 42 -0.67 -12.66 -18.60
C ASP A 42 -1.63 -12.21 -17.49
N GLY A 43 -1.51 -10.96 -17.06
CA GLY A 43 -2.40 -10.31 -16.11
C GLY A 43 -3.89 -10.34 -16.45
N VAL A 44 -4.73 -10.05 -15.45
CA VAL A 44 -6.20 -10.11 -15.55
C VAL A 44 -6.80 -9.24 -16.66
N ALA A 45 -6.10 -8.19 -17.09
CA ALA A 45 -6.50 -7.32 -18.19
C ALA A 45 -5.65 -7.50 -19.46
N ALA A 46 -4.91 -8.60 -19.61
CA ALA A 46 -4.04 -8.88 -20.76
C ALA A 46 -4.76 -8.74 -22.10
N LYS A 47 -6.04 -9.14 -22.19
CA LYS A 47 -6.85 -9.00 -23.41
C LYS A 47 -6.93 -7.56 -23.94
N CYS A 48 -6.88 -6.57 -23.05
CA CYS A 48 -6.92 -5.15 -23.40
C CYS A 48 -5.58 -4.63 -23.93
N ALA A 49 -4.47 -5.31 -23.63
CA ALA A 49 -3.12 -4.95 -24.08
C ALA A 49 -2.47 -6.00 -25.00
N ARG A 50 -3.28 -6.92 -25.57
CA ARG A 50 -2.83 -8.09 -26.35
C ARG A 50 -1.87 -7.78 -27.49
N ASP A 51 -1.95 -6.57 -28.05
CA ASP A 51 -1.14 -6.13 -29.21
C ASP A 51 -0.03 -5.13 -28.81
N LEU A 52 0.15 -4.83 -27.52
CA LEU A 52 0.96 -3.71 -27.05
C LEU A 52 2.30 -4.13 -26.41
N GLY A 53 2.44 -5.39 -25.98
CA GLY A 53 3.62 -5.90 -25.29
C GLY A 53 3.79 -5.36 -23.86
N PRO A 54 4.95 -5.62 -23.21
CA PRO A 54 5.24 -5.14 -21.86
C PRO A 54 5.28 -3.61 -21.76
N GLY A 55 4.89 -3.08 -20.60
CA GLY A 55 4.85 -1.64 -20.28
C GLY A 55 3.45 -1.12 -19.95
N TRP A 56 2.42 -1.96 -20.04
CA TRP A 56 1.02 -1.60 -19.80
C TRP A 56 0.51 -2.15 -18.48
N LYS A 57 -0.42 -1.42 -17.85
CA LYS A 57 -1.06 -1.82 -16.61
C LYS A 57 -2.12 -2.91 -16.89
N ILE A 58 -1.77 -4.17 -16.68
CA ILE A 58 -2.65 -5.32 -16.92
C ILE A 58 -2.94 -6.17 -15.68
N SER A 59 -2.23 -5.95 -14.56
CA SER A 59 -2.42 -6.64 -13.28
C SER A 59 -2.68 -5.66 -12.14
N PRO A 60 -3.79 -4.90 -12.18
CA PRO A 60 -4.01 -3.75 -11.31
C PRO A 60 -4.40 -4.10 -9.86
N LEU A 61 -4.59 -5.38 -9.54
CA LEU A 61 -5.26 -5.85 -8.32
C LEU A 61 -4.66 -7.16 -7.81
N VAL A 62 -4.97 -7.50 -6.56
CA VAL A 62 -4.69 -8.80 -5.96
C VAL A 62 -6.00 -9.45 -5.52
N ARG A 63 -6.06 -10.78 -5.57
CA ARG A 63 -7.19 -11.56 -5.06
C ARG A 63 -6.74 -12.27 -3.79
N ILE A 64 -7.49 -12.13 -2.71
CA ILE A 64 -7.18 -12.72 -1.40
C ILE A 64 -8.34 -13.63 -1.01
N GLU A 65 -8.10 -14.94 -1.10
CA GLU A 65 -9.07 -15.99 -0.81
C GLU A 65 -9.48 -16.00 0.67
N PRO A 66 -10.64 -16.60 1.02
CA PRO A 66 -11.03 -16.81 2.42
C PRO A 66 -9.92 -17.47 3.26
N GLY A 67 -9.59 -16.87 4.39
CA GLY A 67 -8.52 -17.31 5.29
C GLY A 67 -7.10 -17.03 4.81
N GLN A 68 -6.90 -16.50 3.60
CA GLN A 68 -5.57 -16.25 3.06
C GLN A 68 -4.94 -15.01 3.69
N GLU A 69 -3.67 -15.13 4.06
CA GLU A 69 -2.79 -13.98 4.28
C GLU A 69 -2.01 -13.65 2.99
N HIS A 70 -1.99 -12.38 2.62
CA HIS A 70 -1.25 -11.84 1.50
C HIS A 70 -0.22 -10.83 2.00
N VAL A 71 1.03 -10.97 1.55
CA VAL A 71 2.09 -10.00 1.82
C VAL A 71 1.99 -8.86 0.80
N VAL A 72 1.54 -7.70 1.27
CA VAL A 72 1.39 -6.50 0.43
C VAL A 72 2.73 -5.85 0.15
N ALA A 73 3.60 -5.82 1.15
CA ALA A 73 4.94 -5.26 1.04
C ALA A 73 5.90 -5.96 1.98
N ASP A 74 7.12 -6.17 1.50
CA ASP A 74 8.23 -6.71 2.27
C ASP A 74 9.50 -5.95 1.88
N ILE A 75 9.88 -4.98 2.70
CA ILE A 75 10.89 -3.98 2.38
C ILE A 75 12.06 -4.16 3.31
N GLU A 76 13.20 -4.60 2.77
CA GLU A 76 14.45 -4.71 3.51
C GLU A 76 15.24 -3.39 3.51
N GLY A 77 15.96 -3.15 4.61
CA GLY A 77 16.77 -1.96 4.84
C GLY A 77 16.01 -0.81 5.49
N PRO A 78 16.69 0.33 5.75
CA PRO A 78 16.08 1.50 6.35
C PRO A 78 15.23 2.28 5.34
N GLY A 79 14.07 2.78 5.78
CA GLY A 79 13.16 3.55 4.94
C GLY A 79 12.01 4.17 5.73
N ALA A 80 11.06 4.75 5.01
CA ALA A 80 9.78 5.16 5.58
C ALA A 80 8.66 4.98 4.57
N ILE A 81 7.52 4.46 5.03
CA ILE A 81 6.27 4.55 4.26
C ILE A 81 5.80 6.00 4.35
N GLN A 82 5.57 6.63 3.19
CA GLN A 82 5.06 8.00 3.11
C GLN A 82 3.64 8.08 2.56
N GLN A 83 3.21 7.05 1.84
CA GLN A 83 1.86 6.96 1.31
C GLN A 83 1.41 5.50 1.23
N ILE A 84 0.17 5.25 1.62
CA ILE A 84 -0.58 4.04 1.26
C ILE A 84 -1.84 4.48 0.53
N TRP A 85 -2.13 3.82 -0.60
CA TRP A 85 -3.37 3.98 -1.34
C TRP A 85 -3.96 2.61 -1.69
N LEU A 86 -5.26 2.43 -1.46
CA LEU A 86 -5.96 1.19 -1.79
C LEU A 86 -7.46 1.41 -2.02
N THR A 87 -8.08 0.46 -2.75
CA THR A 87 -9.52 0.41 -3.05
C THR A 87 -10.06 -0.98 -2.74
N PRO A 88 -10.26 -1.32 -1.45
CA PRO A 88 -10.61 -2.67 -1.03
C PRO A 88 -12.08 -2.94 -1.34
N THR A 89 -12.37 -4.12 -1.89
CA THR A 89 -13.74 -4.60 -2.07
C THR A 89 -14.21 -5.45 -0.89
N GLY A 90 -15.49 -5.84 -0.89
CA GLY A 90 -16.07 -6.68 0.16
C GLY A 90 -16.27 -5.97 1.50
N ASN A 91 -16.34 -6.76 2.58
CA ASN A 91 -16.50 -6.24 3.93
C ASN A 91 -15.14 -5.86 4.54
N TRP A 92 -14.86 -4.56 4.60
CA TRP A 92 -13.59 -4.02 5.08
C TRP A 92 -13.26 -4.39 6.54
N ARG A 93 -14.24 -4.80 7.35
CA ARG A 93 -13.97 -5.21 8.74
C ARG A 93 -13.44 -6.64 8.85
N TYR A 94 -13.57 -7.43 7.79
CA TYR A 94 -13.02 -8.79 7.69
C TYR A 94 -11.71 -8.85 6.92
N THR A 95 -11.16 -7.71 6.56
CA THR A 95 -9.82 -7.60 5.98
C THR A 95 -8.89 -7.04 7.06
N ILE A 96 -8.00 -7.86 7.61
CA ILE A 96 -7.11 -7.45 8.71
C ILE A 96 -5.78 -6.97 8.14
N LEU A 97 -5.47 -5.68 8.33
CA LEU A 97 -4.19 -5.08 8.00
C LEU A 97 -3.22 -5.28 9.17
N ARG A 98 -2.01 -5.74 8.87
CA ARG A 98 -0.91 -5.85 9.84
C ARG A 98 0.34 -5.17 9.33
N ILE A 99 1.02 -4.43 10.21
CA ILE A 99 2.31 -3.81 9.90
C ILE A 99 3.33 -4.17 10.99
N TYR A 100 4.48 -4.69 10.53
CA TYR A 100 5.60 -5.12 11.35
C TYR A 100 6.82 -4.25 11.05
N TRP A 101 7.50 -3.81 12.09
CA TRP A 101 8.71 -2.99 12.00
C TRP A 101 9.92 -3.75 12.54
N ASP A 102 11.06 -3.60 11.86
CA ASP A 102 12.37 -3.99 12.35
C ASP A 102 12.50 -5.47 12.81
N ASP A 103 11.92 -6.38 12.02
CA ASP A 103 11.91 -7.84 12.23
C ASP A 103 11.22 -8.31 13.53
N GLN A 104 10.36 -7.47 14.11
CA GLN A 104 9.61 -7.86 15.30
C GLN A 104 8.58 -8.97 15.00
N GLU A 105 8.36 -9.83 15.99
CA GLU A 105 7.40 -10.94 15.90
C GLU A 105 5.94 -10.46 15.85
N HIS A 106 5.59 -9.47 16.68
CA HIS A 106 4.23 -8.97 16.80
C HIS A 106 3.99 -7.71 15.97
N PRO A 107 2.85 -7.57 15.27
CA PRO A 107 2.56 -6.35 14.51
C PRO A 107 2.39 -5.15 15.46
N SER A 108 2.91 -3.99 15.08
CA SER A 108 2.65 -2.73 15.82
C SER A 108 1.35 -2.06 15.38
N VAL A 109 0.86 -2.40 14.19
CA VAL A 109 -0.46 -2.01 13.69
C VAL A 109 -1.20 -3.29 13.36
N GLU A 110 -2.34 -3.53 14.01
CA GLU A 110 -3.25 -4.63 13.70
C GLU A 110 -4.69 -4.13 13.87
N CYS A 111 -5.40 -4.00 12.75
CA CYS A 111 -6.79 -3.57 12.76
C CYS A 111 -7.48 -3.94 11.44
N PRO A 112 -8.82 -3.93 11.40
CA PRO A 112 -9.50 -4.03 10.12
C PRO A 112 -9.14 -2.87 9.19
N ILE A 113 -9.02 -3.14 7.90
CA ILE A 113 -8.55 -2.16 6.92
C ILE A 113 -9.47 -0.94 6.86
N GLY A 114 -10.78 -1.14 6.97
CA GLY A 114 -11.74 -0.04 7.03
C GLY A 114 -11.47 0.87 8.24
N ASP A 115 -11.27 0.29 9.41
CA ASP A 115 -11.04 1.00 10.67
C ASP A 115 -9.74 1.83 10.61
N PHE A 116 -8.67 1.31 9.99
CA PHE A 116 -7.41 2.04 9.76
C PHE A 116 -7.61 3.36 8.98
N PHE A 117 -8.48 3.35 7.97
CA PHE A 117 -8.84 4.51 7.15
C PHE A 117 -10.11 5.23 7.65
N CYS A 118 -10.48 5.07 8.92
CA CYS A 118 -11.65 5.71 9.55
C CYS A 118 -13.01 5.37 8.90
N SER A 119 -13.11 4.22 8.23
CA SER A 119 -14.30 3.71 7.53
C SER A 119 -14.91 2.49 8.24
N GLY A 120 -15.04 2.56 9.56
CA GLY A 120 -15.47 1.44 10.41
C GLY A 120 -16.93 1.00 10.27
N TRP A 121 -17.75 1.71 9.49
CA TRP A 121 -19.14 1.33 9.22
C TRP A 121 -19.32 0.49 7.96
N GLY A 122 -18.23 0.10 7.28
CA GLY A 122 -18.30 -0.76 6.09
C GLY A 122 -19.02 -0.10 4.90
N LYS A 123 -19.15 1.23 4.91
CA LYS A 123 -19.77 2.01 3.85
C LYS A 123 -18.96 3.26 3.58
N TYR A 124 -18.99 3.72 2.34
CA TYR A 124 -18.33 4.96 1.96
C TYR A 124 -18.91 6.14 2.76
N ALA A 125 -18.00 6.90 3.36
CA ALA A 125 -18.24 8.24 3.88
C ALA A 125 -17.00 9.05 3.56
N GLN A 126 -17.18 10.22 2.94
CA GLN A 126 -16.04 11.07 2.61
C GLN A 126 -15.33 11.49 3.90
N LEU A 127 -14.01 11.34 3.92
CA LEU A 127 -13.15 11.88 4.95
C LEU A 127 -12.06 12.73 4.29
N SER A 128 -11.94 13.97 4.76
CA SER A 128 -10.86 14.88 4.38
C SER A 128 -10.10 15.26 5.64
N SER A 129 -8.90 14.71 5.82
CA SER A 129 -7.99 15.07 6.92
C SER A 129 -6.55 15.15 6.41
N LEU A 130 -5.62 15.64 7.24
CA LEU A 130 -4.21 15.70 6.86
C LEU A 130 -3.58 14.31 6.68
N PRO A 131 -3.70 13.37 7.66
CA PRO A 131 -3.07 12.06 7.54
C PRO A 131 -3.89 11.01 6.78
N VAL A 132 -5.22 11.12 6.74
CA VAL A 132 -6.10 10.09 6.13
C VAL A 132 -7.19 10.74 5.29
N CYS A 133 -7.41 10.23 4.09
CA CYS A 133 -8.52 10.64 3.25
C CYS A 133 -9.28 9.43 2.70
N VAL A 134 -10.61 9.55 2.64
CA VAL A 134 -11.49 8.62 1.95
C VAL A 134 -12.19 9.40 0.86
N ASN A 135 -11.74 9.21 -0.37
CA ASN A 135 -12.22 9.95 -1.54
C ASN A 135 -13.28 9.13 -2.31
N PRO A 136 -14.09 9.77 -3.17
CA PRO A 136 -15.10 9.07 -3.97
C PRO A 136 -14.54 7.84 -4.70
N GLY A 137 -15.34 6.77 -4.76
CA GLY A 137 -14.92 5.49 -5.33
C GLY A 137 -14.13 4.58 -4.37
N SER A 138 -14.32 4.74 -3.06
CA SER A 138 -13.61 3.95 -2.02
C SER A 138 -12.09 4.07 -2.08
N ALA A 139 -11.59 5.25 -2.45
CA ALA A 139 -10.16 5.53 -2.56
C ALA A 139 -9.60 5.91 -1.19
N PHE A 140 -9.06 4.92 -0.48
CA PHE A 140 -8.45 5.08 0.84
C PHE A 140 -7.01 5.58 0.70
N ASN A 141 -6.68 6.63 1.42
CA ASN A 141 -5.37 7.27 1.40
C ASN A 141 -4.86 7.46 2.83
N CYS A 142 -3.59 7.15 3.04
CA CYS A 142 -2.88 7.38 4.30
C CYS A 142 -1.54 8.06 3.98
N TYR A 143 -1.22 9.11 4.72
CA TYR A 143 -0.02 9.94 4.60
C TYR A 143 0.76 10.02 5.92
N TRP A 144 0.48 9.13 6.89
CA TRP A 144 1.37 8.99 8.04
C TRP A 144 2.76 8.58 7.57
N GLU A 145 3.77 9.31 8.02
CA GLU A 145 5.17 8.92 7.83
C GLU A 145 5.51 7.80 8.83
N MET A 146 5.80 6.61 8.32
CA MET A 146 6.07 5.42 9.13
C MET A 146 7.52 4.94 8.90
N PRO A 147 8.50 5.46 9.66
CA PRO A 147 9.90 5.10 9.52
C PRO A 147 10.23 3.73 10.13
N PHE A 148 11.18 3.04 9.52
CA PHE A 148 11.74 1.77 9.99
C PHE A 148 13.24 1.70 9.67
N ARG A 149 14.01 0.88 10.41
CA ARG A 149 15.48 0.81 10.31
C ARG A 149 15.99 -0.43 9.60
N LYS A 150 15.33 -1.58 9.77
CA LYS A 150 15.79 -2.88 9.24
C LYS A 150 14.85 -3.45 8.20
N ARG A 151 13.54 -3.48 8.49
CA ARG A 151 12.54 -4.09 7.61
C ARG A 151 11.15 -3.54 7.90
N CYS A 152 10.34 -3.40 6.86
CA CYS A 152 8.90 -3.18 6.97
C CYS A 152 8.18 -4.33 6.28
N ARG A 153 7.29 -5.01 7.01
CA ARG A 153 6.42 -6.02 6.43
C ARG A 153 4.96 -5.59 6.62
N ILE A 154 4.20 -5.59 5.54
CA ILE A 154 2.76 -5.29 5.55
C ILE A 154 2.02 -6.51 5.05
N THR A 155 1.11 -7.06 5.85
CA THR A 155 0.24 -8.16 5.44
C THR A 155 -1.22 -7.79 5.53
N VAL A 156 -2.03 -8.45 4.71
CA VAL A 156 -3.48 -8.37 4.73
C VAL A 156 -4.04 -9.77 4.80
N THR A 157 -4.91 -10.05 5.77
CA THR A 157 -5.61 -11.34 5.89
C THR A 157 -7.09 -11.15 5.64
N ASN A 158 -7.66 -11.99 4.77
CA ASN A 158 -9.10 -12.08 4.60
C ASN A 158 -9.67 -13.10 5.59
N ILE A 159 -10.46 -12.66 6.57
CA ILE A 159 -11.13 -13.53 7.56
C ILE A 159 -12.62 -13.75 7.24
N ALA A 160 -13.10 -13.30 6.07
CA ALA A 160 -14.44 -13.60 5.58
C ALA A 160 -14.47 -14.96 4.84
N ASP A 161 -15.69 -15.42 4.55
CA ASP A 161 -15.96 -16.61 3.72
C ASP A 161 -16.04 -16.28 2.22
N GLU A 162 -15.82 -15.02 1.84
CA GLU A 162 -15.92 -14.52 0.46
C GLU A 162 -14.57 -14.02 -0.04
N LEU A 163 -14.37 -14.05 -1.37
CA LEU A 163 -13.17 -13.51 -2.00
C LEU A 163 -13.06 -11.99 -1.81
N MET A 164 -11.87 -11.51 -1.45
CA MET A 164 -11.51 -10.09 -1.47
C MET A 164 -10.70 -9.76 -2.73
N VAL A 165 -11.02 -8.63 -3.36
CA VAL A 165 -10.30 -8.05 -4.52
C VAL A 165 -9.83 -6.63 -4.21
#